data_AF-A0A0K0DU31-F1
#
_entry.id   AF-A0A0K0DU31-F1
#
_cell.length_a   1.000
_cell.length_b   1.000
_cell.length_c   1.000
_cell.angle_alpha   90.00
_cell.angle_beta   90.00
_cell.angle_gamma   90.00
#
_symmetry.space_group_name_H-M   'P 1'
#
loop_
_entity.id
_entity.type
_entity.pdbx_description
1 polymer ?
#
loop_
_entity_poly.entity_id
_entity_poly.type
_entity_poly.pdbx_seq_one_letter_code
_entity_poly.pdbx_strand_id
1 'polypeptide(L)'
;MINYIFKYNGSSFHVQDETLEIKTDASSSGYEAFYVNSGKSISGLFEREVISKHINVKELLCIYYALLEFTKEVSDININIYIYNIVALSTINNLGTTADRELTE
;
A
#
# COMPACT_ATOMS: atom_id res chain seq x y z
N MET A 1 -16.55 33.99 -0.60
CA MET A 1 -16.22 33.08 -1.70
C MET A 1 -16.23 31.68 -1.09
N ILE A 2 -17.24 30.85 -1.35
CA ILE A 2 -17.30 29.48 -0.83
C ILE A 2 -16.43 28.63 -1.75
N ASN A 3 -15.28 28.18 -1.27
CA ASN A 3 -14.30 27.60 -2.17
C ASN A 3 -14.53 26.14 -2.51
N TYR A 4 -15.29 25.34 -1.75
CA TYR A 4 -15.56 23.96 -2.19
C TYR A 4 -16.85 23.38 -1.59
N ILE A 5 -17.85 23.11 -2.44
CA ILE A 5 -19.00 22.26 -2.11
C ILE A 5 -18.79 20.92 -2.82
N PHE A 6 -18.39 19.89 -2.09
CA PHE A 6 -18.05 18.60 -2.69
C PHE A 6 -19.23 17.62 -2.80
N LYS A 7 -20.37 17.89 -2.15
CA LYS A 7 -21.53 16.98 -2.12
C LYS A 7 -22.85 17.73 -2.24
N TYR A 8 -23.80 17.19 -3.01
CA TYR A 8 -25.21 17.59 -3.03
C TYR A 8 -26.10 16.37 -2.91
N ASN A 9 -27.03 16.42 -1.97
CA ASN A 9 -27.93 15.31 -1.64
C ASN A 9 -27.20 13.97 -1.36
N GLY A 10 -26.02 14.03 -0.72
CA GLY A 10 -25.18 12.86 -0.42
C GLY A 10 -24.31 12.36 -1.57
N SER A 11 -24.49 12.88 -2.78
CA SER A 11 -23.71 12.50 -3.98
C SER A 11 -22.63 13.54 -4.27
N SER A 12 -21.45 13.10 -4.70
CA SER A 12 -20.35 14.00 -5.07
C SER A 12 -20.62 14.71 -6.41
N PHE A 13 -20.29 16.00 -6.51
CA PHE A 13 -20.45 16.78 -7.77
C PHE A 13 -19.42 16.43 -8.83
N HIS A 14 -18.24 16.04 -8.38
CA HIS A 14 -17.16 15.54 -9.22
C HIS A 14 -17.02 14.05 -8.94
N VAL A 15 -16.76 13.26 -9.99
CA VAL A 15 -16.21 11.91 -9.82
C VAL A 15 -15.00 12.09 -8.92
N GLN A 16 -15.06 11.57 -7.68
CA GLN A 16 -13.86 11.52 -6.84
C GLN A 16 -12.82 10.79 -7.67
N ASP A 17 -11.64 11.39 -7.88
CA ASP A 17 -10.51 10.70 -8.49
C ASP A 17 -10.45 9.30 -7.90
N GLU A 18 -10.62 8.28 -8.74
CA GLU A 18 -10.77 6.91 -8.27
C GLU A 18 -9.60 6.60 -7.36
N THR A 19 -9.92 6.36 -6.09
CA THR A 19 -8.91 6.20 -5.04
C THR A 19 -8.92 4.75 -4.61
N LEU A 20 -7.79 4.06 -4.82
CA LEU A 20 -7.57 2.74 -4.25
C LEU A 20 -7.08 2.88 -2.81
N GLU A 21 -7.85 2.39 -1.86
CA GLU A 21 -7.42 2.28 -0.46
C GLU A 21 -6.91 0.86 -0.18
N ILE A 22 -5.61 0.72 0.06
CA ILE A 22 -4.92 -0.56 0.24
C ILE A 22 -4.38 -0.64 1.66
N LYS A 23 -4.71 -1.70 2.39
CA LYS A 23 -4.07 -2.04 3.67
C LYS A 23 -3.10 -3.19 3.46
N THR A 24 -1.92 -3.13 4.05
CA THR A 24 -0.90 -4.19 3.95
C THR A 24 -0.44 -4.62 5.33
N ASP A 25 -0.15 -5.91 5.47
CA ASP A 25 0.50 -6.47 6.65
C ASP A 25 1.48 -7.58 6.22
N ALA A 26 2.67 -7.59 6.81
CA ALA A 26 3.67 -8.60 6.57
C ALA A 26 4.10 -9.25 7.89
N SER A 27 4.29 -10.56 7.84
CA SER A 27 4.76 -11.37 8.96
C SER A 27 6.13 -11.96 8.68
N SER A 28 6.63 -12.79 9.59
CA SER A 28 7.88 -13.52 9.40
C SER A 28 7.84 -14.47 8.19
N SER A 29 6.67 -15.00 7.83
CA SER A 29 6.52 -16.06 6.82
C SER A 29 5.63 -15.72 5.63
N GLY A 30 4.81 -14.68 5.71
CA GLY A 30 3.84 -14.36 4.66
C GLY A 30 3.36 -12.92 4.68
N TYR A 31 2.51 -12.59 3.72
CA TYR A 31 1.98 -11.27 3.48
C TYR A 31 0.46 -11.32 3.26
N GLU A 32 -0.20 -10.20 3.53
CA GLU A 32 -1.60 -9.98 3.21
C GLU A 32 -1.80 -8.53 2.76
N ALA A 33 -2.61 -8.33 1.74
CA ALA A 33 -3.07 -7.01 1.35
C ALA A 33 -4.58 -7.00 1.05
N PHE A 34 -5.23 -5.92 1.43
CA PHE A 34 -6.68 -5.76 1.34
C PHE A 34 -7.02 -4.47 0.62
N TYR A 35 -7.73 -4.58 -0.51
CA TYR A 35 -8.31 -3.43 -1.21
C TYR A 35 -9.67 -3.10 -0.60
N VAL A 36 -9.68 -2.06 0.24
CA VAL A 36 -10.79 -1.67 1.11
C VAL A 36 -12.10 -1.47 0.33
N ASN A 37 -12.06 -0.75 -0.78
CA ASN A 37 -13.29 -0.38 -1.50
C ASN A 37 -13.92 -1.56 -2.25
N SER A 38 -13.12 -2.55 -2.66
CA SER A 38 -13.62 -3.72 -3.41
C SER A 38 -13.88 -4.94 -2.53
N GLY A 39 -13.31 -4.98 -1.32
CA GLY A 39 -13.32 -6.17 -0.47
C GLY A 39 -12.39 -7.30 -0.96
N LYS A 40 -11.61 -7.08 -2.03
CA LYS A 40 -10.63 -8.05 -2.52
C LYS A 40 -9.43 -8.13 -1.56
N SER A 41 -8.92 -9.33 -1.36
CA SER A 41 -7.66 -9.56 -0.65
C SER A 41 -6.72 -10.43 -1.48
N ILE A 42 -5.43 -10.27 -1.22
CA ILE A 42 -4.39 -11.22 -1.58
C ILE A 42 -3.64 -11.63 -0.32
N SER A 43 -3.21 -12.88 -0.29
CA SER A 43 -2.31 -13.37 0.73
C SER A 43 -1.45 -14.50 0.19
N GLY A 44 -0.32 -14.73 0.83
CA GLY A 44 0.62 -15.75 0.42
C GLY A 44 1.74 -15.94 1.41
N LEU A 45 2.48 -17.05 1.23
CA LEU A 45 3.75 -17.25 1.91
C LEU A 45 4.85 -16.56 1.10
N PHE A 46 5.83 -16.01 1.80
CA PHE A 46 7.04 -15.53 1.17
C PHE A 46 7.86 -16.71 0.64
N GLU A 47 8.53 -16.48 -0.50
CA GLU A 47 9.54 -17.41 -1.00
C GLU A 47 10.67 -17.57 0.02
N ARG A 48 11.37 -18.70 -0.03
CA ARG A 48 12.39 -19.06 0.98
C ARG A 48 13.48 -17.99 1.10
N GLU A 49 13.83 -17.38 -0.03
CA GLU A 49 14.81 -16.30 -0.17
C GLU A 49 14.35 -15.00 0.51
N VAL A 50 13.02 -14.78 0.55
CA VAL A 50 12.40 -13.62 1.20
C VAL A 50 12.18 -13.88 2.68
N ILE A 51 11.93 -15.12 3.10
CA ILE A 51 11.76 -15.47 4.53
C ILE A 51 12.98 -15.06 5.37
N SER A 52 14.20 -15.12 4.82
CA SER A 52 15.41 -14.67 5.52
C SER A 52 15.60 -13.16 5.57
N LYS A 53 14.79 -12.38 4.84
CA LYS A 53 14.91 -10.92 4.79
C LYS A 53 14.37 -10.26 6.05
N HIS A 54 14.87 -9.05 6.34
CA HIS A 54 14.37 -8.24 7.43
C HIS A 54 12.86 -7.93 7.24
N ILE A 55 12.11 -7.79 8.34
CA ILE A 55 10.66 -7.56 8.30
C ILE A 55 10.28 -6.32 7.50
N ASN A 56 11.08 -5.26 7.60
CA ASN A 56 10.89 -4.05 6.83
C ASN A 56 11.01 -4.29 5.30
N VAL A 57 11.86 -5.24 4.84
CA VAL A 57 11.89 -5.67 3.41
C VAL A 57 10.56 -6.30 3.05
N LYS A 58 10.09 -7.19 3.90
CA LYS A 58 8.86 -7.95 3.69
C LYS A 58 7.64 -7.03 3.60
N GLU A 59 7.62 -5.97 4.40
CA GLU A 59 6.60 -4.92 4.33
C GLU A 59 6.63 -4.19 2.99
N LEU A 60 7.81 -3.77 2.52
CA LEU A 60 7.95 -3.15 1.20
C LEU A 60 7.56 -4.11 0.06
N LEU A 61 7.90 -5.40 0.18
CA LEU A 61 7.49 -6.43 -0.77
C LEU A 61 5.97 -6.67 -0.74
N CYS A 62 5.35 -6.66 0.45
CA CYS A 62 3.90 -6.76 0.58
C CYS A 62 3.20 -5.60 -0.12
N ILE A 63 3.71 -4.36 0.06
CA ILE A 63 3.23 -3.18 -0.65
C ILE A 63 3.38 -3.34 -2.16
N TYR A 64 4.55 -3.81 -2.61
CA TYR A 64 4.80 -4.06 -4.03
C TYR A 64 3.83 -5.09 -4.63
N TYR A 65 3.58 -6.21 -3.94
CA TYR A 65 2.61 -7.22 -4.38
C TYR A 65 1.18 -6.68 -4.41
N ALA A 66 0.79 -5.88 -3.42
CA ALA A 66 -0.51 -5.24 -3.38
C ALA A 66 -0.73 -4.31 -4.57
N LEU A 67 0.27 -3.49 -4.92
CA LEU A 67 0.24 -2.63 -6.09
C LEU A 67 0.13 -3.45 -7.36
N LEU A 68 1.00 -4.45 -7.57
CA LEU A 68 0.97 -5.30 -8.75
C LEU A 68 -0.38 -5.99 -8.97
N GLU A 69 -1.08 -6.39 -7.89
CA GLU A 69 -2.39 -7.02 -8.02
C GLU A 69 -3.50 -6.00 -8.26
N PHE A 70 -3.60 -4.98 -7.39
CA PHE A 70 -4.76 -4.11 -7.35
C PHE A 70 -4.71 -3.03 -8.44
N THR A 71 -3.57 -2.84 -9.11
CA THR A 71 -3.42 -1.87 -10.20
C THR A 71 -3.34 -2.51 -11.59
N LYS A 72 -3.67 -3.80 -11.78
CA LYS A 72 -3.54 -4.48 -13.09
C LYS A 72 -4.40 -3.87 -14.20
N GLU A 73 -5.57 -3.36 -13.84
CA GLU A 73 -6.61 -2.94 -14.79
C GLU A 73 -6.95 -1.44 -14.67
N VAL A 74 -6.16 -0.69 -13.91
CA VAL A 74 -6.39 0.73 -13.66
C VAL A 74 -5.12 1.53 -13.95
N SER A 75 -5.31 2.74 -14.45
CA SER A 75 -4.25 3.73 -14.64
C SER A 75 -4.75 5.10 -14.20
N ASP A 76 -3.84 6.04 -13.94
CA ASP A 76 -4.18 7.44 -13.64
C ASP A 76 -5.10 7.63 -12.42
N ILE A 77 -4.88 6.82 -11.38
CA ILE A 77 -5.65 6.79 -10.13
C ILE A 77 -4.82 7.27 -8.93
N ASN A 78 -5.51 7.72 -7.88
CA ASN A 78 -4.87 7.98 -6.59
C ASN A 78 -4.81 6.68 -5.77
N ILE A 79 -3.70 6.44 -5.06
CA ILE A 79 -3.54 5.24 -4.22
C ILE A 79 -3.20 5.68 -2.79
N ASN A 80 -4.03 5.28 -1.85
CA ASN A 80 -3.80 5.44 -0.42
C ASN A 80 -3.38 4.09 0.16
N ILE A 81 -2.11 3.99 0.58
CA ILE A 81 -1.57 2.77 1.21
C ILE A 81 -1.47 3.00 2.72
N TYR A 82 -2.10 2.11 3.48
CA TYR A 82 -2.05 2.11 4.95
C TYR A 82 -1.06 1.05 5.42
N ILE A 83 0.03 1.51 6.05
CA ILE A 83 1.18 0.71 6.44
C ILE A 83 1.42 0.91 7.94
N TYR A 84 1.56 -0.19 8.69
CA TYR A 84 1.89 -0.12 10.13
C TYR A 84 3.40 -0.02 10.39
N ASN A 85 4.22 -0.45 9.46
CA ASN A 85 5.68 -0.38 9.56
C ASN A 85 6.22 1.03 9.27
N ILE A 86 6.67 1.71 10.33
CA ILE A 86 7.16 3.10 10.26
C ILE A 86 8.44 3.22 9.42
N VAL A 87 9.30 2.20 9.39
CA VAL A 87 10.52 2.22 8.57
C VAL A 87 10.16 2.12 7.10
N ALA A 88 9.28 1.20 6.71
CA ALA A 88 8.78 1.09 5.35
C ALA A 88 8.09 2.39 4.90
N LEU A 89 7.23 2.98 5.76
CA LEU A 89 6.59 4.27 5.50
C LEU A 89 7.61 5.39 5.29
N SER A 90 8.61 5.49 6.18
CA SER A 90 9.68 6.48 6.08
C SER A 90 10.51 6.29 4.81
N THR A 91 10.88 5.05 4.48
CA THR A 91 11.65 4.71 3.28
C THR A 91 10.89 5.12 2.01
N ILE A 92 9.57 4.90 1.95
CA ILE A 92 8.75 5.35 0.81
C ILE A 92 8.71 6.87 0.72
N ASN A 93 8.39 7.54 1.83
CA ASN A 93 8.26 9.00 1.87
C ASN A 93 9.56 9.74 1.53
N ASN A 94 10.71 9.16 1.87
CA ASN A 94 12.02 9.74 1.62
C ASN A 94 12.70 9.23 0.33
N LEU A 95 11.97 8.46 -0.50
CA LEU A 95 12.49 7.85 -1.73
C LEU A 95 13.75 7.00 -1.49
N GLY A 96 13.80 6.34 -0.34
CA GLY A 96 14.96 5.59 0.15
C GLY A 96 15.26 5.91 1.62
N THR A 97 16.36 5.33 2.10
CA THR A 97 16.88 5.58 3.44
C THR A 97 18.40 5.58 3.38
N THR A 98 19.04 6.42 4.19
CA THR A 98 20.52 6.43 4.33
C THR A 98 21.02 5.41 5.35
N ALA A 99 20.11 4.72 6.05
CA ALA A 99 20.42 3.99 7.26
C ALA A 99 20.61 2.47 7.11
N ASP A 100 20.55 1.89 5.92
CA ASP A 100 20.05 0.52 5.86
C ASP A 100 20.90 -0.51 5.08
N ARG A 101 21.28 -1.62 5.73
CA ARG A 101 22.02 -2.73 5.12
C ARG A 101 21.18 -3.92 4.62
N GLU A 102 19.87 -3.99 4.84
CA GLU A 102 18.92 -4.70 3.94
C GLU A 102 17.47 -4.49 4.38
N LEU A 103 17.17 -4.39 5.69
CA LEU A 103 16.24 -3.40 6.24
C LEU A 103 16.32 -3.25 7.79
N THR A 104 17.39 -3.61 8.49
CA THR A 104 18.62 -2.80 8.62
C THR A 104 19.92 -3.59 8.49
N GLU A 105 19.83 -4.93 8.45
CA GLU A 105 20.79 -6.02 8.13
C GLU A 105 19.96 -7.32 8.01
#